data_AF-A0A072PPT1-F1
#
_entry.id   AF-A0A072PPT1-F1
#
_cell.length_a   1.000
_cell.length_b   1.000
_cell.length_c   1.000
_cell.angle_alpha   90.00
_cell.angle_beta   90.00
_cell.angle_gamma   90.00
#
_symmetry.space_group_name_H-M   'P 1'
#
loop_
_entity.id
_entity.type
_entity.pdbx_description
1 polymer ?
#
loop_
_entity_poly.entity_id
_entity_poly.type
_entity_poly.pdbx_seq_one_letter_code
_entity_poly.pdbx_strand_id
1 'polypeptide(L)'
;MAAHMRFPLHVWSGYNSSKLGAARIFETLRFEYPEVRLMRIHPGSVESDRFTRSGASEPPGGMTDGALSGQFFAWAATDEAEFVRDRFHWAEWDIAELEAKKAEIIEKDLLLITIGGFSKGFWGSSRQEIIADNHQSPVAQIERYE
;
A
#
# COMPACT_ATOMS: atom_id res chain seq x y z
N MET A 1 0.03 3.51 -8.70
CA MET A 1 -1.00 2.46 -8.54
C MET A 1 -2.34 3.14 -8.24
N ALA A 2 -3.32 3.08 -9.13
CA ALA A 2 -4.60 3.78 -9.02
C ALA A 2 -5.54 3.32 -7.88
N ALA A 3 -5.08 2.44 -6.96
CA ALA A 3 -5.88 1.88 -5.86
C ALA A 3 -6.45 2.94 -4.89
N HIS A 4 -5.87 4.15 -4.88
CA HIS A 4 -6.29 5.28 -4.05
C HIS A 4 -7.43 6.11 -4.68
N MET A 5 -7.75 5.89 -5.97
CA MET A 5 -8.72 6.71 -6.68
C MET A 5 -10.14 6.35 -6.21
N ARG A 6 -10.81 7.29 -5.53
CA ARG A 6 -12.19 7.09 -5.06
C ARG A 6 -13.24 7.30 -6.14
N PHE A 7 -13.02 8.27 -7.03
CA PHE A 7 -13.93 8.57 -8.13
C PHE A 7 -13.28 8.13 -9.44
N PRO A 8 -13.88 7.18 -10.18
CA PRO A 8 -13.28 6.69 -11.40
C PRO A 8 -13.39 7.77 -12.48
N LEU A 9 -12.29 8.02 -13.18
CA LEU A 9 -12.36 8.65 -14.50
C LEU A 9 -13.15 7.72 -15.43
N HIS A 10 -13.92 8.30 -16.36
CA HIS A 10 -14.69 7.54 -17.34
C HIS A 10 -13.77 6.52 -18.03
N VAL A 11 -14.20 5.25 -18.13
CA VAL A 11 -13.44 4.06 -18.63
C VAL A 11 -12.30 3.50 -17.75
N TRP A 12 -12.05 4.00 -16.54
CA TRP A 12 -10.97 3.52 -15.67
C TRP A 12 -11.40 2.55 -14.56
N SER A 13 -12.68 2.17 -14.51
CA SER A 13 -13.24 1.33 -13.44
C SER A 13 -12.51 0.00 -13.28
N GLY A 14 -12.33 -0.76 -14.36
CA GLY A 14 -11.61 -2.04 -14.34
C GLY A 14 -10.15 -1.89 -13.90
N TYR A 15 -9.48 -0.83 -14.34
CA TYR A 15 -8.09 -0.56 -13.95
C TYR A 15 -7.98 -0.26 -12.46
N ASN A 16 -8.79 0.67 -11.94
CA ASN A 16 -8.78 1.03 -10.53
C ASN A 16 -9.13 -0.17 -9.64
N SER A 17 -10.24 -0.87 -9.93
CA SER A 17 -10.66 -2.05 -9.18
C SER A 17 -9.59 -3.14 -9.17
N SER A 18 -8.91 -3.39 -10.31
CA SER A 18 -7.81 -4.36 -10.36
C SER A 18 -6.61 -3.96 -9.48
N LYS A 19 -6.28 -2.67 -9.41
CA LYS A 19 -5.19 -2.16 -8.57
C LYS A 19 -5.53 -2.22 -7.09
N LEU A 20 -6.77 -1.91 -6.72
CA LEU A 20 -7.27 -2.08 -5.34
C LEU A 20 -7.26 -3.56 -4.92
N GLY A 21 -7.75 -4.46 -5.78
CA GLY A 21 -7.70 -5.90 -5.54
C GLY A 21 -6.27 -6.42 -5.36
N ALA A 22 -5.35 -6.02 -6.24
CA ALA A 22 -3.94 -6.37 -6.11
C ALA A 22 -3.32 -5.83 -4.80
N ALA A 23 -3.66 -4.60 -4.42
CA ALA A 23 -3.22 -4.04 -3.16
C ALA A 23 -3.71 -4.89 -1.97
N ARG A 24 -4.94 -5.39 -2.00
CA ARG A 24 -5.46 -6.25 -0.94
C ARG A 24 -4.76 -7.61 -0.88
N ILE A 25 -4.49 -8.23 -2.02
CA ILE A 25 -3.73 -9.50 -2.10
C ILE A 25 -2.35 -9.35 -1.47
N PHE A 26 -1.62 -8.28 -1.78
CA PHE A 26 -0.31 -8.05 -1.15
C PHE A 26 -0.41 -7.79 0.35
N GLU A 27 -1.55 -7.27 0.83
CA GLU A 27 -1.77 -7.13 2.27
C GLU A 27 -1.93 -8.47 2.96
N THR A 28 -2.70 -9.39 2.38
CA THR A 28 -2.95 -10.70 2.98
C THR A 28 -1.69 -11.55 2.94
N LEU A 29 -0.98 -11.54 1.81
CA LEU A 29 0.28 -12.28 1.65
C LEU A 29 1.34 -11.91 2.70
N ARG A 30 1.34 -10.66 3.20
CA ARG A 30 2.30 -10.26 4.25
C ARG A 30 2.12 -11.06 5.54
N PHE A 31 0.91 -11.55 5.83
CA PHE A 31 0.62 -12.34 7.02
C PHE A 31 0.94 -13.82 6.80
N GLU A 32 0.85 -14.29 5.56
CA GLU A 32 1.23 -15.65 5.17
C GLU A 32 2.76 -15.82 5.08
N TYR A 33 3.47 -14.75 4.68
CA TYR A 33 4.92 -14.74 4.47
C TYR A 33 5.58 -13.54 5.20
N PRO A 34 5.65 -13.56 6.54
CA PRO A 34 6.16 -12.42 7.34
C PRO A 34 7.64 -12.09 7.08
N GLU A 35 8.42 -13.05 6.58
CA GLU A 35 9.81 -12.86 6.16
C GLU A 35 9.96 -12.01 4.89
N VAL A 36 8.91 -11.96 4.06
CA VAL A 36 8.90 -11.19 2.81
C VAL A 36 8.43 -9.76 3.07
N ARG A 37 9.06 -8.78 2.42
CA ARG A 37 8.66 -7.37 2.47
C ARG A 37 7.80 -7.03 1.24
N LEU A 38 6.53 -6.68 1.45
CA LEU A 38 5.58 -6.43 0.37
C LEU A 38 5.14 -4.96 0.32
N MET A 39 5.92 -4.13 -0.36
CA MET A 39 5.61 -2.71 -0.50
C MET A 39 4.69 -2.41 -1.67
N ARG A 40 3.73 -1.52 -1.45
CA ARG A 40 2.82 -1.02 -2.49
C ARG A 40 3.13 0.43 -2.79
N ILE A 41 3.83 0.69 -3.88
CA ILE A 41 4.32 2.04 -4.19
C ILE A 41 3.56 2.59 -5.39
N HIS A 42 3.01 3.80 -5.24
CA HIS A 42 2.52 4.60 -6.34
C HIS A 42 3.70 5.35 -6.98
N PRO A 43 4.04 5.11 -8.25
CA PRO A 43 5.17 5.77 -8.91
C PRO A 43 4.83 7.21 -9.35
N GLY A 44 3.83 7.87 -8.77
CA GLY A 44 3.21 9.03 -9.43
C GLY A 44 2.64 8.73 -10.84
N SER A 45 2.55 9.76 -11.68
CA SER A 45 2.12 9.70 -13.08
C SER A 45 3.33 9.82 -14.01
N VAL A 46 4.00 8.71 -14.30
CA VAL A 46 5.18 8.67 -15.17
C VAL A 46 4.78 8.52 -16.64
N GLU A 47 5.43 9.28 -17.52
CA GLU A 47 5.20 9.17 -18.96
C GLU A 47 5.67 7.79 -19.45
N SER A 48 4.80 7.12 -20.19
CA SER A 48 5.06 5.78 -20.70
C SER A 48 4.14 5.50 -21.87
N ASP A 49 4.53 4.57 -22.75
CA ASP A 49 3.69 4.13 -23.87
C ASP A 49 2.28 3.73 -23.44
N ARG A 50 2.12 3.21 -22.20
CA ARG A 50 0.81 2.84 -21.65
C ARG A 50 0.01 4.07 -21.24
N PHE A 51 0.65 5.08 -20.66
CA PHE A 51 0.01 6.35 -20.32
C PHE A 51 -0.46 7.06 -21.60
N THR A 52 0.42 7.21 -22.60
CA THR A 52 0.09 7.81 -23.89
C THR A 52 -1.10 7.10 -24.56
N ARG A 53 -1.09 5.76 -24.61
CA ARG A 53 -2.20 4.95 -25.18
C ARG A 53 -3.51 5.02 -24.39
N SER A 54 -3.46 5.40 -23.12
CA SER A 54 -4.66 5.52 -22.29
C SER A 54 -5.51 6.75 -22.65
N GLY A 55 -4.94 7.72 -23.36
CA GLY A 55 -5.60 8.98 -23.70
C GLY A 55 -5.92 9.86 -22.50
N ALA A 56 -5.34 9.56 -21.32
CA ALA A 56 -5.45 10.44 -20.16
C ALA A 56 -4.69 11.75 -20.40
N SER A 57 -5.29 12.85 -19.94
CA SER A 57 -4.60 14.13 -19.87
C SER A 57 -3.50 14.09 -18.82
N GLU A 58 -2.47 14.91 -19.04
CA GLU A 58 -1.46 15.21 -18.02
C GLU A 58 -2.14 15.70 -16.72
N PRO A 59 -1.72 15.20 -15.55
CA PRO A 59 -2.27 15.68 -14.28
C PRO A 59 -1.91 17.16 -14.04
N PRO A 60 -2.70 17.91 -13.25
CA PRO A 60 -2.47 19.34 -13.01
C PRO A 60 -1.09 19.70 -12.42
N GLY A 61 -0.42 18.75 -11.76
CA GLY A 61 0.92 18.91 -11.20
C GLY A 61 2.06 18.52 -12.13
N GLY A 62 1.75 18.15 -13.38
CA GLY A 62 2.70 17.64 -14.35
C GLY A 62 3.03 16.15 -14.18
N MET A 63 3.69 15.59 -15.17
CA MET A 63 4.18 14.21 -15.10
C MET A 63 5.28 14.05 -14.05
N THR A 64 5.24 12.93 -13.33
CA THR A 64 6.29 12.53 -12.38
C THR A 64 7.55 12.12 -13.13
N ASP A 65 8.71 12.63 -12.71
CA ASP A 65 9.99 12.19 -13.23
C ASP A 65 10.19 10.68 -12.93
N GLY A 66 10.47 9.91 -13.98
CA GLY A 66 10.77 8.49 -13.86
C GLY A 66 12.00 8.21 -12.98
N ALA A 67 12.99 9.11 -12.99
CA ALA A 67 14.19 9.00 -12.15
C ALA A 67 13.84 9.15 -10.66
N LEU A 68 12.99 10.12 -10.31
CA LEU A 68 12.49 10.30 -8.94
C LEU A 68 11.80 9.02 -8.46
N SER A 69 10.92 8.47 -9.29
CA SER A 69 10.25 7.20 -8.97
C SER A 69 11.26 6.07 -8.74
N GLY A 70 12.20 5.89 -9.66
CA GLY A 70 13.24 4.86 -9.55
C GLY A 70 14.10 4.99 -8.30
N GLN A 71 14.48 6.21 -7.92
CA GLN A 71 15.22 6.50 -6.70
C GLN A 71 14.42 6.15 -5.45
N PHE A 72 13.12 6.47 -5.43
CA PHE A 72 12.24 6.07 -4.32
C PHE A 72 12.14 4.55 -4.20
N PHE A 73 12.03 3.82 -5.32
CA PHE A 73 12.04 2.34 -5.29
C PHE A 73 13.37 1.78 -4.76
N ALA A 74 14.49 2.40 -5.12
CA ALA A 74 15.80 2.00 -4.62
C ALA A 74 15.91 2.23 -3.10
N TRP A 75 15.49 3.40 -2.60
CA TRP A 75 15.40 3.68 -1.16
C TRP A 75 14.46 2.71 -0.44
N ALA A 76 13.29 2.43 -1.02
CA ALA A 76 12.33 1.51 -0.41
C ALA A 76 12.92 0.09 -0.23
N ALA A 77 13.89 -0.29 -1.06
CA ALA A 77 14.58 -1.57 -0.98
C ALA A 77 15.68 -1.63 0.10
N THR A 78 16.00 -0.52 0.78
CA THR A 78 17.03 -0.49 1.83
C THR A 78 16.45 -0.75 3.23
N ASP A 79 17.31 -0.78 4.26
CA ASP A 79 16.90 -1.02 5.65
C ASP A 79 16.30 0.24 6.30
N GLU A 80 16.62 1.42 5.78
CA GLU A 80 16.07 2.71 6.22
C GLU A 80 14.54 2.74 6.09
N ALA A 81 13.99 2.11 5.05
CA ALA A 81 12.55 2.03 4.79
C ALA A 81 11.82 0.96 5.64
N GLU A 82 12.50 0.27 6.55
CA GLU A 82 11.90 -0.86 7.28
C GLU A 82 10.69 -0.47 8.13
N PHE A 83 10.65 0.76 8.64
CA PHE A 83 9.53 1.24 9.45
C PHE A 83 8.20 1.37 8.68
N VAL A 84 8.29 1.48 7.36
CA VAL A 84 7.14 1.53 6.46
C VAL A 84 6.91 0.23 5.70
N ARG A 85 7.54 -0.85 6.14
CA ARG A 85 7.31 -2.21 5.64
C ARG A 85 5.83 -2.53 5.52
N ASP A 86 5.49 -3.12 4.38
CA ASP A 86 4.15 -3.57 3.99
C ASP A 86 3.08 -2.48 3.88
N ARG A 87 3.47 -1.20 3.85
CA ARG A 87 2.55 -0.07 3.71
C ARG A 87 2.45 0.42 2.27
N PHE A 88 1.46 1.27 2.03
CA PHE A 88 1.26 2.00 0.78
C PHE A 88 2.07 3.30 0.78
N HIS A 89 2.75 3.60 -0.33
CA HIS A 89 3.61 4.76 -0.48
C HIS A 89 3.31 5.50 -1.76
N TRP A 90 3.71 6.75 -1.81
CA TRP A 90 3.77 7.54 -3.03
C TRP A 90 5.21 8.00 -3.26
N ALA A 91 5.74 7.71 -4.44
CA ALA A 91 7.14 7.99 -4.79
C ALA A 91 7.48 9.49 -4.87
N GLU A 92 6.47 10.36 -4.86
CA GLU A 92 6.62 11.81 -4.85
C GLU A 92 6.67 12.39 -3.43
N TRP A 93 6.56 11.54 -2.40
CA TRP A 93 6.74 11.97 -1.03
C TRP A 93 8.21 12.19 -0.70
N ASP A 94 8.48 13.21 0.10
CA ASP A 94 9.80 13.46 0.66
C ASP A 94 10.15 12.41 1.72
N ILE A 95 11.31 11.78 1.57
CA ILE A 95 11.77 10.71 2.46
C ILE A 95 12.05 11.25 3.88
N ALA A 96 12.65 12.44 4.01
CA ALA A 96 12.97 13.01 5.31
C ALA A 96 11.69 13.39 6.07
N GLU A 97 10.67 13.91 5.37
CA GLU A 97 9.35 14.13 5.98
C GLU A 97 8.68 12.83 6.41
N LEU A 98 8.81 11.76 5.62
CA LEU A 98 8.27 10.44 5.95
C LEU A 98 8.98 9.85 7.18
N GLU A 99 10.30 9.97 7.26
CA GLU A 99 11.10 9.55 8.42
C GLU A 99 10.76 10.34 9.68
N ALA A 100 10.56 11.66 9.56
CA ALA A 100 10.13 12.50 10.68
C ALA A 100 8.75 12.08 11.24
N LYS A 101 7.92 11.42 10.43
CA LYS A 101 6.60 10.90 10.81
C LYS A 101 6.60 9.42 11.23
N LYS A 102 7.78 8.78 11.30
CA LYS A 102 7.93 7.34 11.61
C LYS A 102 7.14 6.89 12.84
N ALA A 103 7.27 7.60 13.96
CA ALA A 103 6.59 7.23 15.20
C ALA A 103 5.06 7.25 15.04
N GLU A 104 4.53 8.31 14.42
CA GLU A 104 3.09 8.46 14.16
C GLU A 104 2.56 7.35 13.23
N ILE A 105 3.30 7.02 12.18
CA ILE A 105 2.92 5.97 11.21
C ILE A 105 2.80 4.61 11.90
N ILE A 106 3.74 4.29 12.80
CA ILE A 106 3.75 3.03 13.53
C ILE A 106 2.63 2.99 14.56
N GLU A 107 2.52 4.03 15.40
CA GLU A 107 1.55 4.08 16.51
C GLU A 107 0.10 4.04 16.01
N LYS A 108 -0.21 4.80 14.96
CA LYS A 108 -1.58 4.93 14.43
C LYS A 108 -1.89 3.93 13.31
N ASP A 109 -0.94 3.05 12.99
CA ASP A 109 -1.03 2.07 11.90
C ASP A 109 -1.46 2.68 10.55
N LEU A 110 -0.79 3.75 10.14
CA LEU A 110 -1.16 4.54 8.96
C LEU A 110 -0.70 3.91 7.64
N LEU A 111 -1.09 4.53 6.51
CA LEU A 111 -0.62 4.17 5.17
C LEU A 111 -1.05 2.76 4.72
N LEU A 112 -2.20 2.30 5.20
CA LEU A 112 -2.85 1.08 4.74
C LEU A 112 -4.05 1.44 3.86
N ILE A 113 -4.35 0.58 2.89
CA ILE A 113 -5.57 0.70 2.09
C ILE A 113 -6.66 -0.09 2.81
N THR A 114 -7.52 0.62 3.54
CA THR A 114 -8.58 0.01 4.34
C THR A 114 -9.96 0.48 3.87
N ILE A 115 -10.98 -0.33 4.12
CA ILE A 115 -12.38 0.11 4.00
C ILE A 115 -12.77 0.76 5.32
N GLY A 116 -12.98 2.07 5.29
CA GLY A 116 -13.43 2.83 6.44
C GLY A 116 -14.92 2.64 6.73
N GLY A 117 -15.28 2.69 8.00
CA GLY A 117 -16.66 2.73 8.50
C GLY A 117 -16.73 3.60 9.77
N PHE A 118 -17.90 3.65 10.42
CA PHE A 118 -18.06 4.37 11.69
C PHE A 118 -17.26 3.74 12.85
N SER A 119 -16.92 2.46 12.73
CA SER A 119 -15.99 1.74 13.60
C SER A 119 -14.71 1.37 12.84
N LYS A 120 -13.57 1.36 13.53
CA LYS A 120 -12.30 0.89 12.97
C LYS A 120 -12.30 -0.64 12.88
N GLY A 121 -12.54 -1.17 11.68
CA GLY A 121 -12.48 -2.60 11.39
C GLY A 121 -13.53 -3.42 12.15
N PHE A 122 -13.74 -4.67 11.74
CA PHE A 122 -14.68 -5.57 12.42
C PHE A 122 -14.10 -6.15 13.74
N TRP A 123 -12.79 -5.96 13.99
CA TRP A 123 -12.08 -6.57 15.12
C TRP A 123 -11.39 -5.59 16.09
N GLY A 124 -11.26 -4.30 15.77
CA GLY A 124 -10.59 -3.33 16.66
C GLY A 124 -9.10 -3.60 16.98
N SER A 125 -8.54 -4.72 16.53
CA SER A 125 -7.18 -5.16 16.86
C SER A 125 -6.09 -4.50 16.01
N SER A 126 -4.95 -4.24 16.64
CA SER A 126 -3.75 -3.71 16.00
C SER A 126 -2.98 -4.80 15.23
N ARG A 127 -2.09 -4.40 14.31
CA ARG A 127 -1.19 -5.31 13.57
C ARG A 127 -0.47 -6.32 14.48
N GLN A 128 -0.03 -5.87 15.66
CA GLN A 128 0.78 -6.67 16.58
C GLN A 128 -0.04 -7.79 17.22
N GLU A 129 -1.31 -7.53 17.51
CA GLU A 129 -2.25 -8.51 18.07
C GLU A 129 -2.60 -9.60 17.05
N ILE A 130 -2.85 -9.23 15.78
CA ILE A 130 -3.16 -10.19 14.71
C ILE A 130 -1.96 -11.11 14.41
N ILE A 131 -0.74 -10.57 14.40
CA ILE A 131 0.47 -11.37 14.19
C ILE A 131 0.67 -12.36 15.34
N ALA A 132 0.50 -11.91 16.59
CA ALA A 132 0.59 -12.79 17.76
C ALA A 132 -0.44 -13.93 17.72
N ASP A 133 -1.67 -13.65 17.27
CA ASP A 133 -2.72 -14.66 17.13
C ASP A 133 -2.47 -15.63 15.97
N ASN A 134 -1.89 -15.18 14.85
CA ASN A 134 -1.59 -16.02 13.68
C ASN A 134 -0.35 -16.91 13.85
N HIS A 135 0.51 -16.65 14.84
CA HIS A 135 1.60 -17.57 15.20
C HIS A 135 1.12 -18.79 16.01
N GLN A 136 -0.15 -18.84 16.42
CA GLN A 136 -0.78 -20.08 16.86
C GLN A 136 -1.08 -20.91 15.62
N SER A 137 -0.53 -22.14 15.57
CA SER A 137 -0.65 -23.10 14.45
C SER A 137 -1.96 -22.97 13.65
N PRO A 138 -1.93 -22.92 12.31
CA PRO A 138 -3.13 -22.77 11.46
C PRO A 138 -4.22 -23.82 11.73
N VAL A 139 -3.84 -24.97 12.28
CA VAL A 139 -4.74 -26.07 12.64
C VAL A 139 -5.63 -25.71 13.84
N ALA A 140 -5.16 -24.87 14.76
CA ALA A 140 -5.89 -24.50 15.98
C ALA A 140 -6.95 -23.38 15.79
N GLN A 141 -6.99 -22.74 14.61
CA GLN A 141 -8.00 -21.72 14.30
C GLN A 141 -9.23 -22.31 13.59
N ILE A 142 -9.10 -23.46 12.94
CA ILE A 142 -10.21 -24.15 12.25
C ILE A 142 -11.14 -24.83 13.27
N GLU A 143 -10.61 -25.37 14.37
CA GLU A 143 -11.38 -26.05 15.43
C GLU A 143 -12.22 -25.10 16.31
N ARG A 144 -12.13 -23.77 16.12
CA ARG A 144 -12.95 -22.79 16.86
C ARG A 144 -14.28 -22.45 16.19
N TYR A 145 -14.58 -23.05 15.05
CA TYR A 145 -15.81 -22.85 14.28
C TYR A 145 -16.65 -24.13 14.07
N GLU A 146 -16.36 -25.19 14.82
CA GLU A 146 -17.24 -26.37 15.01
C GLU A 146 -17.79 -26.40 16.44
#